data_AF-A0A5C5Y6L8-F1
#
_entry.id   AF-A0A5C5Y6L8-F1
#
_cell.length_a   1.000
_cell.length_b   1.000
_cell.length_c   1.000
_cell.angle_alpha   90.00
_cell.angle_beta   90.00
_cell.angle_gamma   90.00
#
_symmetry.space_group_name_H-M   'P 1'
#
loop_
_entity.id
_entity.type
_entity.pdbx_description
1 polymer ?
#
loop_
_entity_poly.entity_id
_entity_poly.type
_entity_poly.pdbx_seq_one_letter_code
_entity_poly.pdbx_strand_id
1 'polypeptide(L)'
;MNSEVPISESNGRHSLSLLHSRTFGLRLASMPIALVLAKTALTHLSQPHIFLATLAAYRLLPGWSLTPIAFGLPAVQLLIGVKLVQSLQVNWYRIASLLFMTFFVVQATALYRGLEISCGCFGYSTSKISPASALLPLCLSLYTALLGHFGGHVSKFSDPASESVYPANEPTPLRSAFTLLELIVVLAITAILTGLVLMGVQSTRESSRQTTCKNRLRQIALGSQMHVGAHKHIPTNGWGFRWVGIDSRCFGVQQPGGWCFNLLPFVELESWRSMFIGDANHLNGSDLFNREVSLFRCPSRPGPEIGPCSNAAQPFNAVTIKAVAKTDFAICEGDFITDSREGPGDTSSLGQDLYEWPGTEKATGISFQRSRIRPRDVTAGLSNTYLIGEKHVSRTN
;
A
#
# COMPACT_ATOMS: atom_id res chain seq x y z
N MET A 1 13.99 -78.74 49.47
CA MET A 1 14.90 -77.77 48.86
C MET A 1 14.05 -76.75 48.11
N ASN A 2 13.62 -75.70 48.80
CA ASN A 2 13.03 -74.51 48.20
C ASN A 2 14.11 -73.43 48.23
N SER A 3 14.61 -73.02 47.07
CA SER A 3 15.48 -71.86 46.93
C SER A 3 14.64 -70.71 46.38
N GLU A 4 14.25 -69.79 47.27
CA GLU A 4 13.71 -68.48 46.90
C GLU A 4 14.80 -67.66 46.21
N VAL A 5 14.47 -67.12 45.03
CA VAL A 5 15.30 -66.15 44.29
C VAL A 5 14.78 -64.75 44.60
N PRO A 6 15.62 -63.80 45.06
CA PRO A 6 15.15 -62.46 45.39
C PRO A 6 15.02 -61.60 44.13
N ILE A 7 13.85 -60.98 43.95
CA ILE A 7 13.55 -60.05 42.87
C ILE A 7 14.26 -58.71 43.17
N SER A 8 15.07 -58.21 42.23
CA SER A 8 15.89 -57.02 42.41
C SER A 8 15.05 -55.72 42.40
N GLU A 9 14.80 -55.13 43.56
CA GLU A 9 14.17 -53.80 43.70
C GLU A 9 15.09 -52.60 43.33
N SER A 10 16.41 -52.80 43.15
CA SER A 10 17.35 -51.67 43.01
C SER A 10 17.35 -51.00 41.64
N ASN A 11 17.04 -51.74 40.55
CA ASN A 11 17.06 -51.20 39.19
C ASN A 11 15.87 -50.26 38.87
N GLY A 12 14.73 -50.42 39.56
CA GLY A 12 13.56 -49.57 39.38
C GLY A 12 13.72 -48.16 39.98
N ARG A 13 14.46 -48.03 41.09
CA ARG A 13 14.67 -46.71 41.76
C ARG A 13 15.64 -45.82 40.98
N HIS A 14 16.63 -46.39 40.30
CA HIS A 14 17.56 -45.64 39.46
C HIS A 14 16.91 -45.12 38.16
N SER A 15 16.04 -45.90 37.52
CA SER A 15 15.33 -45.45 36.31
C SER A 15 14.29 -44.37 36.62
N LEU A 16 13.55 -44.50 37.73
CA LEU A 16 12.57 -43.50 38.18
C LEU A 16 13.22 -42.16 38.55
N SER A 17 14.38 -42.16 39.23
CA SER A 17 15.09 -40.92 39.59
C SER A 17 15.67 -40.20 38.37
N LEU A 18 16.15 -40.93 37.35
CA LEU A 18 16.63 -40.36 36.08
C LEU A 18 15.48 -39.76 35.25
N LEU A 19 14.31 -40.41 35.22
CA LEU A 19 13.10 -39.87 34.59
C LEU A 19 12.59 -38.61 35.29
N HIS A 20 12.59 -38.59 36.62
CA HIS A 20 12.19 -37.42 37.41
C HIS A 20 13.15 -36.23 37.22
N SER A 21 14.46 -36.51 37.16
CA SER A 21 15.48 -35.48 36.89
C SER A 21 15.37 -34.88 35.48
N ARG A 22 15.12 -35.72 34.45
CA ARG A 22 14.94 -35.26 33.06
C ARG A 22 13.65 -34.44 32.87
N THR A 23 12.55 -34.87 33.47
CA THR A 23 11.27 -34.14 33.43
C THR A 23 11.33 -32.82 34.21
N PHE A 24 12.03 -32.80 35.34
CA PHE A 24 12.32 -31.59 36.10
C PHE A 24 13.18 -30.60 35.30
N GLY A 25 14.24 -31.08 34.63
CA GLY A 25 15.11 -30.26 33.78
C GLY A 25 14.36 -29.61 32.60
N LEU A 26 13.46 -30.36 31.94
CA LEU A 26 12.62 -29.82 30.86
C LEU A 26 11.64 -28.75 31.36
N ARG A 27 11.04 -28.91 32.55
CA ARG A 27 10.17 -27.89 33.15
C ARG A 27 10.94 -26.60 33.49
N LEU A 28 12.16 -26.74 33.99
CA LEU A 28 13.06 -25.62 34.28
C LEU A 28 13.46 -24.87 33.00
N ALA A 29 13.72 -25.60 31.91
CA ALA A 29 13.99 -25.02 30.60
C ALA A 29 12.77 -24.35 29.96
N SER A 30 11.54 -24.79 30.28
CA SER A 30 10.30 -24.15 29.82
C SER A 30 9.96 -22.83 30.54
N MET A 31 10.44 -22.63 31.77
CA MET A 31 10.10 -21.48 32.62
C MET A 31 10.35 -20.12 31.94
N PRO A 32 11.50 -19.85 31.30
CA PRO A 32 11.75 -18.57 30.64
C PRO A 32 10.74 -18.28 29.52
N ILE A 33 10.38 -19.28 28.72
CA ILE A 33 9.40 -19.15 27.64
C ILE A 33 8.02 -18.83 28.21
N ALA A 34 7.60 -19.57 29.24
CA ALA A 34 6.32 -19.36 29.90
C ALA A 34 6.22 -17.95 30.51
N LEU A 35 7.32 -17.46 31.09
CA LEU A 35 7.40 -16.12 31.68
C LEU A 35 7.31 -15.03 30.61
N VAL A 36 7.97 -15.21 29.46
CA VAL A 36 7.84 -14.31 28.30
C VAL A 36 6.39 -14.28 27.82
N LEU A 37 5.77 -15.44 27.56
CA LEU A 37 4.37 -15.53 27.12
C LEU A 37 3.39 -14.91 28.12
N ALA A 38 3.60 -15.13 29.41
CA ALA A 38 2.77 -14.55 30.46
C ALA A 38 2.92 -13.03 30.51
N LYS A 39 4.15 -12.51 30.45
CA LYS A 39 4.42 -11.06 30.45
C LYS A 39 3.76 -10.39 29.24
N THR A 40 3.91 -10.95 28.04
CA THR A 40 3.27 -10.39 26.83
C THR A 40 1.75 -10.44 26.92
N ALA A 41 1.19 -11.59 27.33
CA ALA A 41 -0.25 -11.75 27.48
C ALA A 41 -0.84 -10.75 28.48
N LEU A 42 -0.21 -10.57 29.65
CA LEU A 42 -0.66 -9.61 30.67
C LEU A 42 -0.65 -8.18 30.14
N THR A 43 0.41 -7.78 29.42
CA THR A 43 0.47 -6.42 28.84
C THR A 43 -0.67 -6.20 27.83
N HIS A 44 -0.96 -7.18 26.97
CA HIS A 44 -2.02 -7.07 25.97
C HIS A 44 -3.42 -7.10 26.60
N LEU A 45 -3.63 -7.89 27.65
CA LEU A 45 -4.89 -7.93 28.39
C LEU A 45 -5.13 -6.66 29.22
N SER A 46 -4.07 -6.02 29.72
CA SER A 46 -4.19 -4.78 30.48
C SER A 46 -4.63 -3.58 29.62
N GLN A 47 -4.29 -3.58 28.33
CA GLN A 47 -4.55 -2.47 27.41
C GLN A 47 -5.01 -2.99 26.03
N PRO A 48 -6.21 -3.61 25.95
CA PRO A 48 -6.68 -4.28 24.73
C PRO A 48 -6.97 -3.30 23.59
N HIS A 49 -7.37 -2.07 23.91
CA HIS A 49 -7.68 -1.04 22.92
C HIS A 49 -6.45 -0.62 22.10
N ILE A 50 -5.29 -0.52 22.74
CA ILE A 50 -4.05 -0.15 22.04
C ILE A 50 -3.52 -1.35 21.22
N PHE A 51 -3.70 -2.58 21.71
CA PHE A 51 -3.36 -3.79 20.95
C PHE A 51 -4.25 -3.94 19.70
N LEU A 52 -5.55 -3.65 19.83
CA LEU A 52 -6.50 -3.62 18.72
C LEU A 52 -6.15 -2.52 17.70
N ALA A 53 -5.80 -1.31 18.16
CA ALA A 53 -5.31 -0.24 17.28
C ALA A 53 -4.04 -0.66 16.52
N THR A 54 -3.15 -1.41 17.18
CA THR A 54 -1.94 -1.95 16.57
C THR A 54 -2.26 -3.01 15.52
N LEU A 55 -3.13 -3.98 15.82
CA LEU A 55 -3.61 -4.98 14.86
C LEU A 55 -4.33 -4.34 13.65
N ALA A 56 -5.09 -3.28 13.89
CA ALA A 56 -5.77 -2.51 12.84
C ALA A 56 -4.77 -1.73 11.97
N ALA A 57 -3.71 -1.17 12.57
CA ALA A 57 -2.64 -0.48 11.86
C ALA A 57 -1.89 -1.42 10.90
N TYR A 58 -1.77 -2.71 11.24
CA TYR A 58 -1.20 -3.72 10.37
C TYR A 58 -2.04 -4.00 9.10
N ARG A 59 -3.34 -3.72 9.11
CA ARG A 59 -4.28 -3.98 7.99
C ARG A 59 -4.22 -5.42 7.45
N LEU A 60 -3.78 -6.38 8.27
CA LEU A 60 -3.65 -7.80 7.89
C LEU A 60 -4.95 -8.58 8.10
N LEU A 61 -5.82 -8.11 8.99
CA LEU A 61 -7.04 -8.79 9.39
C LEU A 61 -8.27 -7.98 8.97
N PRO A 62 -9.35 -8.64 8.50
CA PRO A 62 -10.60 -7.96 8.21
C PRO A 62 -11.26 -7.41 9.49
N GLY A 63 -12.06 -6.35 9.34
CA GLY A 63 -12.73 -5.64 10.45
C GLY A 63 -13.48 -6.55 11.43
N TRP A 64 -14.12 -7.61 10.90
CA TRP A 64 -14.91 -8.54 11.70
C TRP A 64 -14.07 -9.49 12.56
N SER A 65 -12.80 -9.76 12.21
CA SER A 65 -11.93 -10.67 12.97
C SER A 65 -10.97 -9.97 13.93
N LEU A 66 -10.80 -8.65 13.79
CA LEU A 66 -9.90 -7.84 14.62
C LEU A 66 -10.22 -7.93 16.12
N THR A 67 -11.47 -7.69 16.49
CA THR A 67 -11.91 -7.73 17.89
C THR A 67 -11.74 -9.11 18.52
N PRO A 68 -12.28 -10.22 17.96
CA PRO A 68 -12.12 -11.53 18.59
C PRO A 68 -10.65 -11.98 18.68
N ILE A 69 -9.80 -11.64 17.72
CA ILE A 69 -8.37 -11.97 17.76
C ILE A 69 -7.64 -11.14 18.82
N ALA A 70 -7.95 -9.85 18.95
CA ALA A 70 -7.32 -8.97 19.94
C ALA A 70 -7.52 -9.46 21.39
N PHE A 71 -8.70 -10.01 21.70
CA PHE A 71 -9.01 -10.57 23.01
C PHE A 71 -8.61 -12.05 23.14
N GLY A 72 -8.77 -12.86 22.09
CA GLY A 72 -8.52 -14.30 22.13
C GLY A 72 -7.04 -14.67 22.14
N LEU A 73 -6.20 -13.96 21.38
CA LEU A 73 -4.78 -14.31 21.23
C LEU A 73 -4.00 -14.23 22.56
N PRO A 74 -4.12 -13.17 23.38
CA PRO A 74 -3.45 -13.12 24.69
C PRO A 74 -3.91 -14.23 25.65
N ALA A 75 -5.19 -14.59 25.64
CA ALA A 75 -5.70 -15.69 26.45
C ALA A 75 -5.08 -17.04 26.02
N VAL A 76 -4.98 -17.27 24.71
CA VAL A 76 -4.30 -18.45 24.15
C VAL A 76 -2.81 -18.49 24.53
N GLN A 77 -2.11 -17.35 24.49
CA GLN A 77 -0.70 -17.26 24.91
C GLN A 77 -0.51 -17.67 26.38
N LEU A 78 -1.40 -17.20 27.26
CA LEU A 78 -1.35 -17.53 28.69
C LEU A 78 -1.63 -19.02 28.93
N LEU A 79 -2.62 -19.60 28.24
CA LEU A 79 -2.92 -21.03 28.32
C LEU A 79 -1.73 -21.89 27.86
N ILE A 80 -1.09 -21.53 26.75
CA ILE A 80 0.11 -22.23 26.24
C ILE A 80 1.25 -22.12 27.26
N GLY A 81 1.49 -20.94 27.82
CA GLY A 81 2.52 -20.72 28.83
C GLY A 81 2.33 -21.61 30.07
N VAL A 82 1.10 -21.69 30.58
CA VAL A 82 0.74 -22.56 31.71
C VAL A 82 0.92 -24.04 31.35
N LYS A 83 0.47 -24.46 30.16
CA LYS A 83 0.56 -25.86 29.72
C LYS A 83 1.99 -26.31 29.45
N LEU A 84 2.89 -25.44 28.99
CA LEU A 84 4.32 -25.73 28.81
C LEU A 84 5.04 -26.09 30.12
N VAL A 85 4.55 -25.57 31.26
CA VAL A 85 5.13 -25.84 32.59
C VAL A 85 4.46 -27.05 33.23
N GLN A 86 3.13 -27.18 33.08
CA GLN A 86 2.36 -28.26 33.71
C GLN A 86 2.47 -29.60 32.97
N SER A 87 2.38 -29.57 31.64
CA SER A 87 2.26 -30.75 30.78
C SER A 87 3.45 -30.82 29.82
N LEU A 88 4.33 -31.80 30.02
CA LEU A 88 5.49 -32.08 29.15
C LEU A 88 5.08 -32.73 27.81
N GLN A 89 3.83 -32.54 27.38
CA GLN A 89 3.37 -33.02 26.08
C GLN A 89 4.06 -32.22 24.97
N VAL A 90 4.70 -32.96 24.06
CA VAL A 90 5.42 -32.43 22.89
C VAL A 90 4.57 -31.48 22.04
N ASN A 91 3.24 -31.67 22.06
CA ASN A 91 2.29 -30.87 21.29
C ASN A 91 2.30 -29.38 21.68
N TRP A 92 2.46 -29.03 22.96
CA TRP A 92 2.47 -27.63 23.40
C TRP A 92 3.71 -26.87 22.93
N TYR A 93 4.86 -27.55 22.88
CA TYR A 93 6.11 -27.00 22.34
C TYR A 93 6.00 -26.70 20.84
N ARG A 94 5.33 -27.57 20.07
CA ARG A 94 5.05 -27.35 18.64
C ARG A 94 4.14 -26.15 18.41
N ILE A 95 3.07 -26.03 19.20
CA ILE A 95 2.14 -24.90 19.12
C ILE A 95 2.84 -23.58 19.47
N ALA A 96 3.65 -23.56 20.53
CA ALA A 96 4.43 -22.38 20.91
C ALA A 96 5.44 -21.96 19.82
N SER A 97 6.14 -22.92 19.21
CA SER A 97 7.08 -22.65 18.12
C SER A 97 6.38 -22.04 16.90
N LEU A 98 5.24 -22.60 16.49
CA LEU A 98 4.39 -22.06 15.44
C LEU A 98 3.95 -20.62 15.74
N LEU A 99 3.51 -20.34 16.97
CA LEU A 99 3.07 -19.01 17.38
C LEU A 99 4.20 -17.97 17.26
N PHE A 100 5.41 -18.30 17.74
CA PHE A 100 6.58 -17.42 17.63
C PHE A 100 7.05 -17.22 16.18
N MET A 101 7.01 -18.27 15.35
CA MET A 101 7.36 -18.17 13.93
C MET A 101 6.38 -17.26 13.18
N THR A 102 5.07 -17.44 13.44
CA THR A 102 4.04 -16.59 12.81
C THR A 102 4.23 -15.12 13.18
N PHE A 103 4.56 -14.84 14.46
CA PHE A 103 4.87 -13.49 14.92
C PHE A 103 6.14 -12.91 14.23
N PHE A 104 7.19 -13.71 14.08
CA PHE A 104 8.40 -13.32 13.35
C PHE A 104 8.10 -12.91 11.90
N VAL A 105 7.31 -13.71 11.17
CA VAL A 105 6.94 -13.42 9.77
C VAL A 105 6.17 -12.10 9.67
N VAL A 106 5.26 -11.85 10.60
CA VAL A 106 4.50 -10.59 10.64
C VAL A 106 5.44 -9.39 10.87
N GLN A 107 6.35 -9.48 11.84
CA GLN A 107 7.33 -8.42 12.14
C GLN A 107 8.30 -8.20 10.97
N ALA A 108 8.79 -9.26 10.33
CA ALA A 108 9.68 -9.19 9.18
C ALA A 108 8.99 -8.54 7.97
N THR A 109 7.72 -8.88 7.73
CA THR A 109 6.91 -8.27 6.67
C THR A 109 6.67 -6.78 6.93
N ALA A 110 6.47 -6.38 8.19
CA ALA A 110 6.32 -4.98 8.58
C ALA A 110 7.60 -4.17 8.35
N LEU A 111 8.76 -4.74 8.71
CA LEU A 111 10.07 -4.14 8.49
C LEU A 111 10.38 -3.96 7.00
N TYR A 112 10.09 -4.98 6.18
CA TYR A 112 10.26 -4.91 4.72
C TYR A 112 9.39 -3.82 4.08
N ARG A 113 8.20 -3.55 4.65
CA ARG A 113 7.28 -2.52 4.18
C ARG A 113 7.61 -1.11 4.69
N GLY A 114 8.68 -0.93 5.48
CA GLY A 114 9.10 0.37 6.00
C GLY A 114 8.08 1.03 6.93
N LEU A 115 7.21 0.24 7.56
CA LEU A 115 6.20 0.76 8.49
C LEU A 115 6.91 1.16 9.80
N GLU A 116 6.93 2.45 10.12
CA GLU A 116 7.43 2.97 11.41
C GLU A 116 6.44 2.62 12.54
N ILE A 117 6.42 1.36 12.98
CA ILE A 117 5.56 0.91 14.07
C ILE A 117 6.42 0.76 15.32
N SER A 118 5.95 1.30 16.45
CA SER A 118 6.66 1.30 17.74
C SER A 118 6.42 0.02 18.57
N CYS A 119 6.07 -1.10 17.94
CA CYS A 119 5.67 -2.30 18.69
C CYS A 119 6.87 -3.20 19.03
N GLY A 120 7.29 -3.13 20.29
CA GLY A 120 8.20 -4.12 20.86
C GLY A 120 7.46 -5.34 21.39
N CYS A 121 8.13 -6.49 21.42
CA CYS A 121 7.68 -7.71 22.09
C CYS A 121 7.52 -7.55 23.62
N PHE A 122 7.83 -6.37 24.18
CA PHE A 122 7.85 -6.11 25.63
C PHE A 122 7.06 -4.87 26.08
N GLY A 123 6.10 -4.40 25.27
CA GLY A 123 5.21 -3.28 25.62
C GLY A 123 5.37 -2.07 24.71
N TYR A 124 4.61 -1.00 25.01
CA TYR A 124 4.64 0.28 24.30
C TYR A 124 5.96 1.00 24.58
N SER A 125 6.95 0.81 23.71
CA SER A 125 8.21 1.55 23.76
C SER A 125 8.29 2.41 22.50
N THR A 126 8.55 3.70 22.65
CA THR A 126 8.66 4.68 21.56
C THR A 126 9.92 4.52 20.71
N SER A 127 10.69 3.46 20.94
CA SER A 127 11.93 3.15 20.24
C SER A 127 11.66 2.39 18.93
N LYS A 128 12.26 2.87 17.82
CA LYS A 128 12.21 2.25 16.49
C LYS A 128 12.51 0.74 16.54
N ILE A 129 11.77 -0.06 15.76
CA ILE A 129 12.07 -1.49 15.57
C ILE A 129 13.49 -1.60 15.01
N SER A 130 14.42 -2.10 15.83
CA SER A 130 15.77 -2.44 15.39
C SER A 130 15.78 -3.85 14.79
N PRO A 131 16.69 -4.17 13.85
CA PRO A 131 16.85 -5.53 13.32
C PRO A 131 17.06 -6.56 14.44
N ALA A 132 17.72 -6.15 15.53
CA ALA A 132 17.95 -6.99 16.72
C ALA A 132 16.64 -7.40 17.43
N SER A 133 15.64 -6.53 17.46
CA SER A 133 14.34 -6.83 18.09
C SER A 133 13.50 -7.86 17.32
N ALA A 134 13.75 -8.01 16.01
CA ALA A 134 13.12 -9.02 15.16
C ALA A 134 13.76 -10.41 15.30
N LEU A 135 14.99 -10.53 15.79
CA LEU A 135 15.68 -11.81 15.96
C LEU A 135 15.17 -12.62 17.17
N LEU A 136 14.69 -11.93 18.20
CA LEU A 136 14.21 -12.58 19.42
C LEU A 136 13.09 -13.63 19.21
N PRO A 137 12.00 -13.36 18.46
CA PRO A 137 10.97 -14.37 18.22
C PRO A 137 11.48 -15.57 17.41
N LEU A 138 12.45 -15.37 16.52
CA LEU A 138 13.11 -16.46 15.80
C LEU A 138 13.93 -17.35 16.75
N CYS A 139 14.65 -16.74 17.70
CA CYS A 139 15.37 -17.51 18.73
C CYS A 139 14.40 -18.31 19.62
N LEU A 140 13.27 -17.72 20.01
CA LEU A 140 12.24 -18.39 20.83
C LEU A 140 11.56 -19.54 20.07
N SER A 141 11.29 -19.39 18.77
CA SER A 141 10.73 -20.47 17.95
C SER A 141 11.69 -21.65 17.82
N LEU A 142 12.98 -21.39 17.62
CA LEU A 142 14.01 -22.43 17.54
C LEU A 142 14.20 -23.13 18.89
N TYR A 143 14.23 -22.37 19.99
CA TYR A 143 14.40 -22.91 21.33
C TYR A 143 13.22 -23.81 21.75
N THR A 144 11.98 -23.40 21.47
CA THR A 144 10.79 -24.23 21.74
C THR A 144 10.74 -25.49 20.87
N ALA A 145 11.15 -25.42 19.60
CA ALA A 145 11.24 -26.58 18.72
C ALA A 145 12.27 -27.61 19.23
N LEU A 146 13.43 -27.14 19.68
CA LEU A 146 14.46 -28.00 20.28
C LEU A 146 13.95 -28.69 21.55
N LEU A 147 13.30 -27.96 22.47
CA LEU A 147 12.71 -28.55 23.67
C LEU A 147 11.63 -29.60 23.33
N GLY A 148 10.82 -29.37 22.30
CA GLY A 148 9.86 -30.35 21.80
C GLY A 148 10.52 -31.62 21.27
N HIS A 149 11.63 -31.50 20.54
CA HIS A 149 12.39 -32.65 20.03
C HIS A 149 12.98 -33.50 21.16
N PHE A 150 13.61 -32.85 22.16
CA PHE A 150 14.14 -33.55 23.34
C PHE A 150 13.03 -34.14 24.24
N GLY A 151 11.89 -33.46 24.37
CA GLY A 151 10.73 -33.95 25.13
C GLY A 151 10.10 -35.22 24.54
N GLY A 152 10.08 -35.36 23.19
CA GLY A 152 9.55 -36.54 22.51
C GLY A 152 10.38 -37.81 22.73
N HIS A 153 11.68 -37.66 23.00
CA HIS A 153 12.54 -38.77 23.39
C HIS A 153 12.27 -39.26 24.81
N VAL A 154 11.79 -38.39 25.70
CA VAL A 154 11.45 -38.75 27.09
C VAL A 154 10.10 -39.46 27.16
N SER A 155 9.09 -39.02 26.39
CA SER A 155 7.77 -39.65 26.38
C SER A 155 7.77 -41.08 25.81
N LYS A 156 8.71 -41.42 24.94
CA LYS A 156 8.88 -42.78 24.39
C LYS A 156 9.44 -43.79 25.41
N PHE A 157 9.99 -43.33 26.54
CA PHE A 157 10.62 -44.20 27.54
C PHE A 157 9.67 -44.58 28.69
N SER A 158 8.43 -44.09 28.69
CA SER A 158 7.44 -44.36 29.73
C SER A 158 6.51 -45.56 29.47
N ASP A 159 6.66 -46.27 28.34
CA ASP A 159 5.91 -47.50 28.07
C ASP A 159 6.84 -48.74 28.19
N PRO A 160 6.89 -49.43 29.34
CA PRO A 160 7.35 -50.80 29.39
C PRO A 160 6.16 -51.75 29.18
N ALA A 161 6.40 -52.81 28.39
CA ALA A 161 5.59 -54.01 28.20
C ALA A 161 4.56 -54.01 27.05
N SER A 162 5.00 -54.50 25.88
CA SER A 162 4.61 -55.84 25.42
C SER A 162 5.47 -56.22 24.20
N GLU A 163 6.46 -57.07 24.44
CA GLU A 163 7.35 -57.63 23.41
C GLU A 163 6.61 -58.81 22.75
N SER A 164 6.24 -58.67 21.47
CA SER A 164 5.81 -59.80 20.64
C SER A 164 6.81 -60.02 19.52
N VAL A 165 7.46 -61.18 19.57
CA VAL A 165 8.42 -61.71 18.60
C VAL A 165 7.75 -61.97 17.24
N TYR A 166 8.25 -61.35 16.17
CA TYR A 166 8.06 -61.80 14.78
C TYR A 166 9.39 -61.69 14.01
N PRO A 167 9.75 -62.67 13.17
CA PRO A 167 11.05 -62.69 12.48
C PRO A 167 11.05 -61.79 11.23
N ALA A 168 12.28 -61.47 10.83
CA ALA A 168 12.66 -60.49 9.82
C ALA A 168 12.00 -60.66 8.45
N ASN A 169 11.60 -59.53 7.87
CA ASN A 169 11.39 -59.36 6.43
C ASN A 169 12.19 -58.13 5.95
N GLU A 170 12.77 -58.26 4.76
CA GLU A 170 13.71 -57.33 4.11
C GLU A 170 13.27 -55.85 4.09
N PRO A 171 14.23 -54.89 4.05
CA PRO A 171 13.91 -53.48 3.97
C PRO A 171 13.35 -53.16 2.57
N THR A 172 12.02 -53.14 2.44
CA THR A 172 11.40 -52.44 1.31
C THR A 172 11.79 -50.96 1.39
N PRO A 173 12.14 -50.29 0.28
CA PRO A 173 12.41 -48.87 0.29
C PRO A 173 11.12 -48.18 0.75
N LEU A 174 11.18 -47.58 1.95
CA LEU A 174 10.12 -46.75 2.51
C LEU A 174 9.76 -45.68 1.49
N ARG A 175 8.71 -45.92 0.69
CA ARG A 175 8.05 -44.85 -0.03
C ARG A 175 7.48 -43.95 1.05
N SER A 176 8.07 -42.75 1.17
CA SER A 176 7.55 -41.65 1.96
C SER A 176 6.12 -41.35 1.51
N ALA A 177 5.15 -42.03 2.10
CA ALA A 177 3.74 -41.71 1.94
C ALA A 177 3.53 -40.35 2.61
N PHE A 178 3.30 -39.34 1.78
CA PHE A 178 2.99 -37.98 2.21
C PHE A 178 1.85 -38.06 3.22
N THR A 179 2.11 -37.62 4.45
CA THR A 179 1.07 -37.69 5.49
C THR A 179 -0.02 -36.66 5.17
N LEU A 180 -1.29 -36.99 5.40
CA LEU A 180 -2.42 -36.07 5.23
C LEU A 180 -2.16 -34.74 5.97
N LEU A 181 -1.49 -34.82 7.12
CA LEU A 181 -1.07 -33.68 7.92
C LEU A 181 -0.09 -32.77 7.16
N GLU A 182 0.90 -33.33 6.48
CA GLU A 182 1.92 -32.59 5.73
C GLU A 182 1.30 -31.83 4.55
N LEU A 183 0.34 -32.46 3.84
CA LEU A 183 -0.42 -31.80 2.79
C LEU A 183 -1.30 -30.65 3.35
N ILE A 184 -1.97 -30.87 4.47
CA ILE A 184 -2.82 -29.85 5.11
C ILE A 184 -1.98 -28.67 5.61
N VAL A 185 -0.80 -28.92 6.17
CA VAL A 185 0.12 -27.85 6.61
C VAL A 185 0.59 -27.01 5.41
N VAL A 186 0.95 -27.65 4.30
CA VAL A 186 1.35 -26.92 3.08
C VAL A 186 0.19 -26.07 2.55
N LEU A 187 -1.03 -26.62 2.48
CA LEU A 187 -2.21 -25.87 2.04
C LEU A 187 -2.58 -24.73 3.02
N ALA A 188 -2.42 -24.94 4.31
CA ALA A 188 -2.64 -23.90 5.32
C ALA A 188 -1.60 -22.77 5.17
N ILE A 189 -0.32 -23.10 4.99
CA ILE A 189 0.74 -22.12 4.79
C ILE A 189 0.54 -21.36 3.48
N THR A 190 0.20 -22.02 2.37
CA THR A 190 -0.04 -21.33 1.10
C THR A 190 -1.27 -20.43 1.14
N ALA A 191 -2.35 -20.83 1.83
CA ALA A 191 -3.53 -19.99 2.04
C ALA A 191 -3.22 -18.74 2.88
N ILE A 192 -2.39 -18.88 3.93
CA ILE A 192 -1.94 -17.76 4.75
C ILE A 192 -1.04 -16.83 3.93
N LEU A 193 -0.04 -17.36 3.23
CA LEU A 193 0.89 -16.56 2.42
C LEU A 193 0.16 -15.79 1.31
N THR A 194 -0.75 -16.44 0.59
CA THR A 194 -1.55 -15.78 -0.46
C THR A 194 -2.51 -14.73 0.10
N GLY A 195 -3.12 -14.99 1.26
CA GLY A 195 -3.95 -14.00 1.97
C GLY A 195 -3.16 -12.74 2.39
N LEU A 196 -1.91 -12.91 2.85
CA LEU A 196 -1.04 -11.80 3.25
C LEU A 196 -0.53 -10.96 2.06
N VAL A 197 -0.31 -11.61 0.90
CA VAL A 197 0.07 -10.92 -0.34
C VAL A 197 -1.08 -10.07 -0.86
N LEU A 198 -2.31 -10.58 -0.87
CA LEU A 198 -3.47 -9.88 -1.44
C LEU A 198 -3.75 -8.53 -0.76
N MET A 199 -3.62 -8.46 0.58
CA MET A 199 -3.83 -7.21 1.33
C MET A 199 -2.68 -6.20 1.15
N GLY A 200 -1.44 -6.68 0.96
CA GLY A 200 -0.28 -5.82 0.73
C GLY A 200 -0.28 -5.09 -0.62
N VAL A 201 -1.04 -5.62 -1.60
CA VAL A 201 -1.12 -5.03 -2.93
C VAL A 201 -1.94 -3.74 -2.94
N GLN A 202 -2.85 -3.52 -2.00
CA GLN A 202 -3.74 -2.34 -2.02
C GLN A 202 -3.03 -1.03 -1.63
N SER A 203 -2.22 -1.03 -0.56
CA SER A 203 -1.41 0.15 -0.19
C SER A 203 -0.34 0.45 -1.23
N THR A 204 0.28 -0.60 -1.79
CA THR A 204 1.28 -0.48 -2.85
C THR A 204 0.69 0.10 -4.12
N ARG A 205 -0.54 -0.31 -4.49
CA ARG A 205 -1.25 0.24 -5.65
C ARG A 205 -1.50 1.73 -5.51
N GLU A 206 -1.96 2.19 -4.35
CA GLU A 206 -2.22 3.63 -4.16
C GLU A 206 -0.93 4.46 -4.12
N SER A 207 0.12 3.97 -3.45
CA SER A 207 1.44 4.62 -3.50
C SER A 207 1.99 4.73 -4.93
N SER A 208 1.82 3.67 -5.73
CA SER A 208 2.17 3.68 -7.15
C SER A 208 1.37 4.72 -7.94
N ARG A 209 0.04 4.77 -7.74
CA ARG A 209 -0.84 5.77 -8.39
C ARG A 209 -0.46 7.20 -8.04
N GLN A 210 -0.18 7.49 -6.76
CA GLN A 210 0.29 8.81 -6.33
C GLN A 210 1.64 9.18 -6.96
N THR A 211 2.54 8.21 -7.07
CA THR A 211 3.83 8.41 -7.75
C THR A 211 3.61 8.73 -9.23
N THR A 212 2.68 8.05 -9.90
CA THR A 212 2.28 8.37 -11.27
C THR A 212 1.70 9.78 -11.39
N CYS A 213 0.81 10.22 -10.48
CA CYS A 213 0.27 11.59 -10.51
C CYS A 213 1.38 12.64 -10.36
N LYS A 214 2.31 12.44 -9.41
CA LYS A 214 3.48 13.32 -9.23
C LYS A 214 4.37 13.34 -10.47
N ASN A 215 4.57 12.20 -11.13
CA ASN A 215 5.37 12.12 -12.35
C ASN A 215 4.69 12.81 -13.54
N ARG A 216 3.37 12.68 -13.70
CA ARG A 216 2.58 13.44 -14.69
C ARG A 216 2.69 14.94 -14.45
N LEU A 217 2.56 15.40 -13.20
CA LEU A 217 2.74 16.81 -12.85
C LEU A 217 4.15 17.30 -13.19
N ARG A 218 5.19 16.50 -12.93
CA ARG A 218 6.56 16.82 -13.34
C ARG A 218 6.71 16.93 -14.85
N GLN A 219 6.13 16.01 -15.62
CA GLN A 219 6.14 16.08 -17.09
C GLN A 219 5.47 17.34 -17.62
N ILE A 220 4.31 17.70 -17.04
CA ILE A 220 3.60 18.95 -17.38
C ILE A 220 4.45 20.19 -17.04
N ALA A 221 5.11 20.20 -15.88
CA ALA A 221 5.99 21.29 -15.47
C ALA A 221 7.22 21.43 -16.38
N LEU A 222 7.83 20.31 -16.77
CA LEU A 222 8.94 20.29 -17.74
C LEU A 222 8.49 20.80 -19.11
N GLY A 223 7.33 20.34 -19.60
CA GLY A 223 6.75 20.85 -20.84
C GLY A 223 6.47 22.35 -20.78
N SER A 224 6.03 22.86 -19.62
CA SER A 224 5.83 24.30 -19.40
C SER A 224 7.14 25.08 -19.45
N GLN A 225 8.23 24.54 -18.91
CA GLN A 225 9.55 25.16 -19.01
C GLN A 225 10.07 25.15 -20.46
N MET A 226 9.85 24.07 -21.21
CA MET A 226 10.19 24.01 -22.64
C MET A 226 9.40 25.04 -23.45
N HIS A 227 8.10 25.17 -23.19
CA HIS A 227 7.26 26.22 -23.78
C HIS A 227 7.80 27.62 -23.47
N VAL A 228 8.14 27.90 -22.21
CA VAL A 228 8.76 29.18 -21.80
C VAL A 228 10.10 29.39 -22.52
N GLY A 229 10.91 28.34 -22.68
CA GLY A 229 12.17 28.39 -23.42
C GLY A 229 12.00 28.81 -24.88
N ALA A 230 10.99 28.25 -25.56
CA ALA A 230 10.67 28.50 -26.96
C ALA A 230 9.93 29.84 -27.18
N HIS A 231 8.90 30.13 -26.38
CA HIS A 231 7.98 31.25 -26.60
C HIS A 231 8.19 32.44 -25.66
N LYS A 232 9.10 32.32 -24.68
CA LYS A 232 9.48 33.38 -23.72
C LYS A 232 8.36 33.84 -22.77
N HIS A 233 7.25 33.10 -22.71
CA HIS A 233 6.16 33.32 -21.77
C HIS A 233 5.57 31.99 -21.27
N ILE A 234 4.91 32.04 -20.12
CA ILE A 234 4.17 30.93 -19.52
C ILE A 234 2.99 30.55 -20.45
N PRO A 235 2.60 29.26 -20.55
CA PRO A 235 1.40 28.85 -21.28
C PRO A 235 0.18 29.65 -20.84
N THR A 236 -0.65 30.07 -21.80
CA THR A 236 -1.77 30.98 -21.56
C THR A 236 -3.05 30.19 -21.31
N ASN A 237 -4.07 30.80 -20.69
CA ASN A 237 -5.39 30.18 -20.58
C ASN A 237 -6.28 30.39 -21.82
N GLY A 238 -5.68 30.79 -22.95
CA GLY A 238 -6.40 30.97 -24.22
C GLY A 238 -7.38 32.14 -24.17
N TRP A 239 -8.52 31.96 -24.85
CA TRP A 239 -9.56 33.00 -25.00
C TRP A 239 -10.75 32.83 -24.05
N GLY A 240 -10.77 31.77 -23.25
CA GLY A 240 -11.87 31.43 -22.35
C GLY A 240 -12.32 29.98 -22.54
N PHE A 241 -13.24 29.53 -21.68
CA PHE A 241 -13.66 28.12 -21.67
C PHE A 241 -14.58 27.73 -22.84
N ARG A 242 -15.21 28.69 -23.54
CA ARG A 242 -15.97 28.48 -24.79
C ARG A 242 -15.15 28.54 -26.06
N TRP A 243 -13.82 28.50 -25.96
CA TRP A 243 -12.93 28.50 -27.11
C TRP A 243 -12.05 27.27 -27.12
N VAL A 244 -11.92 26.65 -28.30
CA VAL A 244 -11.07 25.49 -28.51
C VAL A 244 -9.80 25.90 -29.25
N GLY A 245 -8.68 25.26 -28.90
CA GLY A 245 -7.40 25.45 -29.59
C GLY A 245 -7.45 25.14 -31.08
N ILE A 246 -6.69 25.92 -31.84
CA ILE A 246 -6.57 25.76 -33.30
C ILE A 246 -5.09 25.55 -33.60
N ASP A 247 -4.76 24.48 -34.31
CA ASP A 247 -3.37 24.10 -34.60
C ASP A 247 -2.67 25.15 -35.48
N SER A 248 -3.35 25.63 -36.53
CA SER A 248 -2.83 26.65 -37.47
C SER A 248 -2.47 27.99 -36.82
N ARG A 249 -2.88 28.21 -35.57
CA ARG A 249 -2.54 29.41 -34.80
C ARG A 249 -1.31 29.15 -33.95
N CYS A 250 -0.43 30.15 -33.87
CA CYS A 250 0.73 30.15 -33.00
C CYS A 250 0.35 30.13 -31.51
N PHE A 251 1.33 30.35 -30.63
CA PHE A 251 1.14 30.43 -29.19
C PHE A 251 0.86 31.88 -28.75
N GLY A 252 0.23 32.06 -27.59
CA GLY A 252 0.04 33.38 -26.99
C GLY A 252 -1.35 33.99 -27.23
N VAL A 253 -1.40 35.31 -27.44
CA VAL A 253 -2.67 36.10 -27.45
C VAL A 253 -3.62 35.75 -28.58
N GLN A 254 -3.13 35.14 -29.66
CA GLN A 254 -3.93 34.74 -30.81
C GLN A 254 -4.45 33.30 -30.71
N GLN A 255 -3.94 32.52 -29.76
CA GLN A 255 -4.32 31.12 -29.56
C GLN A 255 -5.58 31.04 -28.70
N PRO A 256 -6.72 30.55 -29.24
CA PRO A 256 -7.92 30.32 -28.44
C PRO A 256 -7.76 29.22 -27.40
N GLY A 257 -6.90 28.23 -27.65
CA GLY A 257 -6.71 27.09 -26.75
C GLY A 257 -6.00 27.48 -25.45
N GLY A 258 -6.46 26.88 -24.34
CA GLY A 258 -5.86 27.06 -23.02
C GLY A 258 -4.53 26.34 -22.83
N TRP A 259 -4.03 26.35 -21.60
CA TRP A 259 -2.66 25.91 -21.28
C TRP A 259 -2.41 24.44 -21.66
N CYS A 260 -3.39 23.55 -21.49
CA CYS A 260 -3.27 22.15 -21.90
C CYS A 260 -2.95 22.02 -23.39
N PHE A 261 -3.62 22.80 -24.24
CA PHE A 261 -3.42 22.79 -25.69
C PHE A 261 -2.06 23.37 -26.09
N ASN A 262 -1.64 24.46 -25.43
CA ASN A 262 -0.33 25.06 -25.65
C ASN A 262 0.82 24.13 -25.23
N LEU A 263 0.58 23.20 -24.30
CA LEU A 263 1.59 22.25 -23.83
C LEU A 263 1.77 21.01 -24.70
N LEU A 264 0.79 20.62 -25.52
CA LEU A 264 0.81 19.37 -26.30
C LEU A 264 2.13 19.12 -27.07
N PRO A 265 2.73 20.10 -27.78
CA PRO A 265 4.02 19.90 -28.47
C PRO A 265 5.18 19.57 -27.54
N PHE A 266 5.13 20.11 -26.32
CA PHE A 266 6.22 20.10 -25.35
C PHE A 266 6.15 18.88 -24.42
N VAL A 267 5.14 18.03 -24.58
CA VAL A 267 4.92 16.82 -23.79
C VAL A 267 4.72 15.59 -24.68
N GLU A 268 5.33 15.61 -25.87
CA GLU A 268 5.28 14.51 -26.86
C GLU A 268 3.87 14.17 -27.38
N LEU A 269 2.95 15.13 -27.31
CA LEU A 269 1.57 15.02 -27.80
C LEU A 269 1.33 15.88 -29.05
N GLU A 270 2.35 16.08 -29.89
CA GLU A 270 2.22 16.84 -31.14
C GLU A 270 1.16 16.25 -32.07
N SER A 271 1.09 14.92 -32.15
CA SER A 271 0.06 14.21 -32.93
C SER A 271 -1.36 14.49 -32.43
N TRP A 272 -1.54 14.86 -31.16
CA TRP A 272 -2.83 15.31 -30.64
C TRP A 272 -3.13 16.74 -31.04
N ARG A 273 -2.12 17.61 -31.00
CA ARG A 273 -2.28 19.00 -31.43
C ARG A 273 -2.72 19.07 -32.88
N SER A 274 -2.06 18.29 -33.74
CA SER A 274 -2.38 18.20 -35.17
C SER A 274 -3.75 17.57 -35.47
N MET A 275 -4.53 17.13 -34.47
CA MET A 275 -5.93 16.74 -34.72
C MET A 275 -6.89 17.93 -34.69
N PHE A 276 -6.49 19.06 -34.08
CA PHE A 276 -7.27 20.29 -34.03
C PHE A 276 -7.08 21.12 -35.31
N ILE A 277 -7.20 20.44 -36.45
CA ILE A 277 -7.22 21.02 -37.79
C ILE A 277 -8.65 21.46 -38.05
N GLY A 278 -8.90 22.74 -37.88
CA GLY A 278 -10.14 23.37 -38.33
C GLY A 278 -9.82 24.73 -38.88
N ASP A 279 -10.60 25.13 -39.87
CA ASP A 279 -10.68 26.54 -40.20
C ASP A 279 -11.28 27.29 -39.01
N ALA A 280 -11.00 28.58 -38.92
CA ALA A 280 -11.50 29.48 -37.88
C ALA A 280 -12.97 29.22 -37.54
N ASN A 281 -13.75 28.81 -38.54
CA ASN A 281 -15.20 28.76 -38.51
C ASN A 281 -15.84 27.52 -37.90
N HIS A 282 -15.28 26.29 -37.92
CA HIS A 282 -15.88 25.12 -37.22
C HIS A 282 -14.89 23.95 -37.10
N LEU A 283 -14.51 23.57 -35.87
CA LEU A 283 -13.81 22.33 -35.56
C LEU A 283 -14.82 21.17 -35.52
N ASN A 284 -14.66 20.20 -36.42
CA ASN A 284 -15.34 18.90 -36.35
C ASN A 284 -14.66 18.01 -35.29
N GLY A 285 -14.87 18.35 -34.02
CA GLY A 285 -14.07 17.81 -32.92
C GLY A 285 -14.80 16.86 -31.97
N SER A 286 -16.06 16.47 -32.21
CA SER A 286 -16.85 15.68 -31.25
C SER A 286 -16.13 14.42 -30.74
N ASP A 287 -15.33 13.78 -31.60
CA ASP A 287 -14.56 12.59 -31.24
C ASP A 287 -13.25 12.94 -30.51
N LEU A 288 -12.66 14.10 -30.79
CA LEU A 288 -11.41 14.56 -30.16
C LEU A 288 -11.61 14.92 -28.70
N PHE A 289 -12.73 15.56 -28.37
CA PHE A 289 -13.03 15.95 -26.99
C PHE A 289 -13.37 14.75 -26.10
N ASN A 290 -13.79 13.63 -26.69
CA ASN A 290 -14.09 12.39 -25.97
C ASN A 290 -12.88 11.46 -25.81
N ARG A 291 -11.69 11.84 -26.28
CA ARG A 291 -10.47 11.04 -26.09
C ARG A 291 -9.69 11.53 -24.88
N GLU A 292 -9.40 10.62 -23.96
CA GLU A 292 -8.59 10.93 -22.80
C GLU A 292 -7.12 11.14 -23.18
N VAL A 293 -6.55 12.25 -22.70
CA VAL A 293 -5.11 12.45 -22.63
C VAL A 293 -4.64 12.05 -21.23
N SER A 294 -4.05 10.87 -21.13
CA SER A 294 -3.68 10.27 -19.84
C SER A 294 -2.72 11.15 -19.03
N LEU A 295 -1.89 11.98 -19.67
CA LEU A 295 -0.98 12.93 -19.00
C LEU A 295 -1.72 13.89 -18.05
N PHE A 296 -2.93 14.33 -18.41
CA PHE A 296 -3.69 15.33 -17.63
C PHE A 296 -4.62 14.72 -16.58
N ARG A 297 -4.59 13.39 -16.39
CA ARG A 297 -5.36 12.66 -15.37
C ARG A 297 -4.47 12.21 -14.22
N CYS A 298 -5.02 12.05 -13.02
CA CYS A 298 -4.35 11.42 -11.89
C CYS A 298 -5.00 10.04 -11.60
N PRO A 299 -4.26 8.91 -11.66
CA PRO A 299 -4.83 7.57 -11.41
C PRO A 299 -5.37 7.37 -9.98
N SER A 300 -4.94 8.18 -9.02
CA SER A 300 -5.50 8.20 -7.66
C SER A 300 -6.89 8.82 -7.59
N ARG A 301 -7.39 9.42 -8.68
CA ARG A 301 -8.75 9.95 -8.75
C ARG A 301 -9.69 8.97 -9.46
N PRO A 302 -10.56 8.26 -8.71
CA PRO A 302 -11.66 7.52 -9.31
C PRO A 302 -12.70 8.52 -9.84
N GLY A 303 -13.09 8.37 -11.10
CA GLY A 303 -14.10 9.22 -11.74
C GLY A 303 -14.26 8.83 -13.21
N PRO A 304 -15.37 9.20 -13.86
CA PRO A 304 -15.59 8.89 -15.26
C PRO A 304 -14.50 9.55 -16.12
N GLU A 305 -14.02 8.84 -17.14
CA GLU A 305 -12.97 9.37 -18.02
C GLU A 305 -13.45 10.54 -18.86
N ILE A 306 -14.65 10.34 -19.34
CA ILE A 306 -15.45 11.26 -20.13
C ILE A 306 -16.63 11.66 -19.24
N GLY A 307 -16.81 12.95 -19.02
CA GLY A 307 -17.96 13.46 -18.29
C GLY A 307 -18.76 14.44 -19.14
N PRO A 308 -19.98 14.81 -18.73
CA PRO A 308 -20.73 15.84 -19.43
C PRO A 308 -19.90 17.12 -19.52
N CYS A 309 -19.91 17.79 -20.67
CA CYS A 309 -19.53 19.18 -20.72
C CYS A 309 -20.51 19.94 -19.81
N SER A 310 -20.05 20.85 -18.94
CA SER A 310 -21.02 21.60 -18.13
C SER A 310 -21.98 22.33 -19.08
N ASN A 311 -23.24 22.50 -18.68
CA ASN A 311 -24.31 23.06 -19.53
C ASN A 311 -24.06 24.51 -20.01
N ALA A 312 -22.89 25.09 -19.72
CA ALA A 312 -22.46 26.41 -20.13
C ALA A 312 -21.82 26.39 -21.53
N ALA A 313 -22.69 26.30 -22.52
CA ALA A 313 -22.51 26.74 -23.90
C ALA A 313 -21.55 25.96 -24.84
N GLN A 314 -22.09 25.68 -26.02
CA GLN A 314 -21.34 25.27 -27.20
C GLN A 314 -20.15 26.22 -27.42
N PRO A 315 -18.95 25.69 -27.72
CA PRO A 315 -17.81 26.53 -28.06
C PRO A 315 -18.09 27.34 -29.32
N PHE A 316 -17.56 28.55 -29.41
CA PHE A 316 -17.83 29.43 -30.57
C PHE A 316 -17.26 28.89 -31.88
N ASN A 317 -16.17 28.11 -31.81
CA ASN A 317 -15.47 27.57 -32.97
C ASN A 317 -15.58 26.04 -33.10
N ALA A 318 -16.53 25.38 -32.43
CA ALA A 318 -16.69 23.93 -32.52
C ALA A 318 -18.15 23.47 -32.50
N VAL A 319 -18.39 22.30 -33.08
CA VAL A 319 -19.70 21.62 -33.00
C VAL A 319 -20.06 21.27 -31.55
N THR A 320 -21.36 21.13 -31.26
CA THR A 320 -21.87 20.84 -29.90
C THR A 320 -21.18 19.65 -29.25
N ILE A 321 -20.51 19.91 -28.13
CA ILE A 321 -19.77 18.92 -27.36
C ILE A 321 -20.64 18.44 -26.20
N LYS A 322 -21.17 17.21 -26.29
CA LYS A 322 -22.00 16.63 -25.21
C LYS A 322 -21.18 16.09 -24.04
N ALA A 323 -19.96 15.62 -24.32
CA ALA A 323 -19.08 15.06 -23.32
C ALA A 323 -17.61 15.39 -23.62
N VAL A 324 -16.81 15.48 -22.56
CA VAL A 324 -15.41 15.91 -22.61
C VAL A 324 -14.54 15.05 -21.70
N ALA A 325 -13.31 14.79 -22.13
CA ALA A 325 -12.26 14.25 -21.30
C ALA A 325 -11.97 15.21 -20.14
N LYS A 326 -11.99 14.69 -18.92
CA LYS A 326 -11.75 15.47 -17.70
C LYS A 326 -10.24 15.56 -17.41
N THR A 327 -9.84 16.67 -16.77
CA THR A 327 -8.46 16.88 -16.33
C THR A 327 -8.39 17.13 -14.84
N ASP A 328 -7.37 16.58 -14.19
CA ASP A 328 -7.19 16.62 -12.73
C ASP A 328 -6.22 17.68 -12.25
N PHE A 329 -5.48 18.29 -13.18
CA PHE A 329 -4.54 19.37 -12.90
C PHE A 329 -5.10 20.72 -13.34
N ALA A 330 -4.79 21.78 -12.59
CA ALA A 330 -5.14 23.16 -12.89
C ALA A 330 -3.88 24.03 -12.85
N ILE A 331 -3.83 25.02 -13.75
CA ILE A 331 -2.84 26.10 -13.73
C ILE A 331 -3.34 27.25 -12.86
N CYS A 332 -2.43 27.97 -12.22
CA CYS A 332 -2.77 29.06 -11.31
C CYS A 332 -3.20 30.34 -12.06
N GLU A 333 -4.51 30.64 -12.04
CA GLU A 333 -5.07 31.91 -12.56
C GLU A 333 -5.01 33.06 -11.54
N GLY A 334 -4.85 32.75 -10.26
CA GLY A 334 -4.83 33.71 -9.17
C GLY A 334 -6.15 33.73 -8.40
N ASP A 335 -6.42 34.83 -7.72
CA ASP A 335 -7.63 35.06 -6.91
C ASP A 335 -8.72 35.87 -7.64
N PHE A 336 -8.41 36.43 -8.80
CA PHE A 336 -9.35 37.18 -9.63
C PHE A 336 -9.63 36.44 -10.95
N ILE A 337 -10.90 36.12 -11.18
CA ILE A 337 -11.35 35.43 -12.39
C ILE A 337 -11.38 36.41 -13.56
N THR A 338 -10.59 36.13 -14.61
CA THR A 338 -10.45 37.03 -15.77
C THR A 338 -11.30 36.64 -16.97
N ASP A 339 -11.89 35.44 -16.98
CA ASP A 339 -12.59 34.85 -18.12
C ASP A 339 -14.05 35.31 -18.29
N SER A 340 -14.47 36.38 -17.61
CA SER A 340 -15.85 36.90 -17.62
C SER A 340 -16.39 37.37 -18.99
N ARG A 341 -15.51 37.64 -19.98
CA ARG A 341 -15.87 37.92 -21.39
C ARG A 341 -14.99 37.09 -22.33
N GLU A 342 -15.54 35.97 -22.79
CA GLU A 342 -14.84 34.86 -23.44
C GLU A 342 -14.48 35.10 -24.91
N GLY A 343 -13.81 36.22 -25.22
CA GLY A 343 -13.42 36.53 -26.60
C GLY A 343 -14.60 36.86 -27.52
N PRO A 344 -14.36 36.93 -28.84
CA PRO A 344 -15.43 37.25 -29.77
C PRO A 344 -16.53 36.20 -29.73
N GLY A 345 -17.78 36.59 -29.95
CA GLY A 345 -18.90 35.64 -29.96
C GLY A 345 -18.99 34.79 -31.22
N ASP A 346 -18.08 35.00 -32.18
CA ASP A 346 -18.05 34.34 -33.48
C ASP A 346 -16.64 34.35 -34.07
N THR A 347 -16.44 33.45 -35.02
CA THR A 347 -15.20 33.18 -35.73
C THR A 347 -14.90 34.20 -36.83
N SER A 348 -15.87 35.01 -37.27
CA SER A 348 -15.69 36.08 -38.27
C SER A 348 -14.64 37.15 -37.90
N SER A 349 -14.37 37.33 -36.61
CA SER A 349 -13.36 38.27 -36.09
C SER A 349 -11.97 37.65 -35.87
N LEU A 350 -11.80 36.34 -36.14
CA LEU A 350 -10.54 35.61 -36.01
C LEU A 350 -9.51 36.10 -37.04
N GLY A 351 -8.79 37.17 -36.72
CA GLY A 351 -7.66 37.67 -37.51
C GLY A 351 -7.66 39.17 -37.79
N GLN A 352 -8.66 39.92 -37.35
CA GLN A 352 -8.77 41.36 -37.63
C GLN A 352 -8.52 42.26 -36.41
N ASP A 353 -8.15 41.71 -35.24
CA ASP A 353 -7.95 42.45 -33.99
C ASP A 353 -9.12 43.41 -33.63
N LEU A 354 -10.33 43.15 -34.14
CA LEU A 354 -11.50 44.02 -33.98
C LEU A 354 -12.21 43.84 -32.63
N TYR A 355 -11.95 42.75 -31.93
CA TYR A 355 -12.58 42.48 -30.65
C TYR A 355 -11.84 43.22 -29.53
N GLU A 356 -12.56 44.10 -28.84
CA GLU A 356 -12.06 44.80 -27.66
C GLU A 356 -12.05 43.86 -26.46
N TRP A 357 -10.85 43.44 -26.07
CA TRP A 357 -10.67 42.51 -24.95
C TRP A 357 -10.77 43.22 -23.61
N PRO A 358 -11.37 42.58 -22.59
CA PRO A 358 -11.35 43.11 -21.24
C PRO A 358 -9.91 43.26 -20.74
N GLY A 359 -9.65 44.33 -20.00
CA GLY A 359 -8.38 44.54 -19.33
C GLY A 359 -8.14 43.46 -18.27
N THR A 360 -6.95 42.87 -18.27
CA THR A 360 -6.52 41.83 -17.33
C THR A 360 -5.69 42.39 -16.18
N GLU A 361 -5.75 43.69 -15.90
CA GLU A 361 -4.92 44.37 -14.89
C GLU A 361 -5.17 43.87 -13.45
N LYS A 362 -6.33 43.28 -13.19
CA LYS A 362 -6.68 42.68 -11.89
C LYS A 362 -6.17 41.25 -11.72
N ALA A 363 -5.60 40.64 -12.75
CA ALA A 363 -5.10 39.27 -12.69
C ALA A 363 -3.88 39.17 -11.77
N THR A 364 -3.89 38.20 -10.86
CA THR A 364 -2.83 37.99 -9.87
C THR A 364 -2.06 36.69 -10.06
N GLY A 365 -2.57 35.77 -10.90
CA GLY A 365 -1.89 34.52 -11.21
C GLY A 365 -0.98 34.61 -12.42
N ILE A 366 -0.50 33.44 -12.82
CA ILE A 366 0.55 33.30 -13.84
C ILE A 366 0.01 32.88 -15.21
N SER A 367 -1.22 32.37 -15.27
CA SER A 367 -1.89 31.95 -16.50
C SER A 367 -3.37 32.30 -16.42
N PHE A 368 -3.73 33.38 -17.10
CA PHE A 368 -5.08 33.89 -17.25
C PHE A 368 -5.41 34.13 -18.73
N GLN A 369 -6.62 34.62 -19.02
CA GLN A 369 -7.07 34.86 -20.39
C GLN A 369 -6.06 35.72 -21.16
N ARG A 370 -5.55 35.20 -22.30
CA ARG A 370 -4.55 35.85 -23.17
C ARG A 370 -3.27 36.35 -22.48
N SER A 371 -2.95 35.82 -21.30
CA SER A 371 -1.73 36.17 -20.57
C SER A 371 -0.46 35.94 -21.42
N ARG A 372 0.58 36.76 -21.21
CA ARG A 372 1.94 36.54 -21.73
C ARG A 372 2.96 36.81 -20.64
N ILE A 373 2.74 36.21 -19.47
CA ILE A 373 3.62 36.37 -18.31
C ILE A 373 4.99 35.80 -18.65
N ARG A 374 6.01 36.66 -18.65
CA ARG A 374 7.39 36.27 -18.84
C ARG A 374 7.99 35.89 -17.47
N PRO A 375 9.01 35.05 -17.42
CA PRO A 375 9.72 34.73 -16.16
C PRO A 375 10.13 35.97 -15.36
N ARG A 376 10.54 37.06 -16.04
CA ARG A 376 10.93 38.33 -15.41
C ARG A 376 9.77 39.10 -14.78
N ASP A 377 8.54 38.82 -15.21
CA ASP A 377 7.33 39.50 -14.70
C ASP A 377 6.88 38.86 -13.37
N VAL A 378 7.43 37.69 -13.00
CA VAL A 378 7.18 37.00 -11.73
C VAL A 378 8.16 37.51 -10.67
N THR A 379 7.79 38.57 -9.97
CA THR A 379 8.65 39.28 -8.99
C THR A 379 9.09 38.41 -7.81
N ALA A 380 8.25 37.47 -7.37
CA ALA A 380 8.60 36.50 -6.31
C ALA A 380 9.58 35.40 -6.78
N GLY A 381 9.86 35.33 -8.07
CA GLY A 381 10.65 34.27 -8.72
C GLY A 381 9.83 33.03 -9.04
N LEU A 382 10.19 32.36 -10.14
CA LEU A 382 9.50 31.14 -10.61
C LEU A 382 9.55 29.99 -9.60
N SER A 383 10.62 29.90 -8.80
CA SER A 383 10.77 28.84 -7.79
C SER A 383 9.82 28.99 -6.60
N ASN A 384 9.29 30.21 -6.35
CA ASN A 384 8.40 30.50 -5.22
C ASN A 384 6.95 30.69 -5.64
N THR A 385 6.64 30.48 -6.92
CA THR A 385 5.30 30.74 -7.49
C THR A 385 4.67 29.42 -7.94
N TYR A 386 3.43 29.17 -7.51
CA TYR A 386 2.68 27.99 -7.91
C TYR A 386 2.35 28.05 -9.40
N LEU A 387 2.82 27.05 -10.16
CA LEU A 387 2.52 26.91 -11.57
C LEU A 387 1.24 26.12 -11.81
N ILE A 388 1.31 24.82 -11.56
CA ILE A 388 0.23 23.85 -11.77
C ILE A 388 0.12 22.99 -10.52
N GLY A 389 -1.11 22.65 -10.15
CA GLY A 389 -1.41 21.78 -9.02
C GLY A 389 -2.53 20.80 -9.35
N GLU A 390 -2.67 19.78 -8.51
CA GLU A 390 -3.85 18.92 -8.54
C GLU A 390 -5.08 19.70 -8.06
N LYS A 391 -6.16 19.66 -8.83
CA LYS A 391 -7.44 20.29 -8.46
C LYS A 391 -7.96 19.65 -7.18
N HIS A 392 -8.50 20.43 -6.25
CA HIS A 392 -9.37 19.84 -5.23
C HIS A 392 -10.77 19.67 -5.83
N VAL A 393 -11.25 18.43 -5.94
CA VAL A 393 -12.64 18.14 -6.33
C VAL A 393 -13.23 17.33 -5.19
N SER A 394 -14.31 17.84 -4.58
CA SER A 394 -15.01 17.14 -3.50
C SER A 394 -15.49 15.77 -3.99
N ARG A 395 -15.36 14.73 -3.15
CA ARG A 395 -15.92 13.40 -3.44
C ARG A 395 -17.45 13.37 -3.49
N THR A 396 -18.12 14.45 -3.09
CA THR A 396 -19.57 14.49 -2.87
C THR A 396 -20.39 15.03 -4.04
N ASN A 397 -19.77 15.47 -5.14
CA ASN A 397 -20.47 16.11 -6.27
C ASN A 397 -20.30 15.35 -7.58
#